data_AF-R7YXU3-F1
#
_entry.id   AF-R7YXU3-F1
#
_cell.length_a   1.000
_cell.length_b   1.000
_cell.length_c   1.000
_cell.angle_alpha   90.00
_cell.angle_beta   90.00
_cell.angle_gamma   90.00
#
_symmetry.space_group_name_H-M   'P 1'
#
loop_
_entity.id
_entity.type
_entity.pdbx_description
1 polymer ?
#
loop_
_entity_poly.entity_id
_entity_poly.type
_entity_poly.pdbx_seq_one_letter_code
_entity_poly.pdbx_strand_id
1 'polypeptide(L)'
;MYDDPPPMTLGLSDETAEMIRLSLATATFAFGLLADIFASPRLFLAKNALSVASAPLEVLISLLYWSLRTIDPALVMPEWAPPLDMRADLSFHAVPAIVLAIDLLFLSPPWTIEALPAFALSATTALAYYAWVELCHSRNGFYPYPLFEQLSPAGRVALFVGCAVAMALSTAGLKRVYGWVNGATVGEDEERPGSVKGKEEYKGVWGSGMSAGGGR
;
A
#
# COMPACT_ATOMS: atom_id res chain seq x y z
N MET A 1 -37.92 -11.74 -19.69
CA MET A 1 -37.68 -10.38 -20.22
C MET A 1 -36.42 -9.93 -19.52
N TYR A 2 -35.28 -10.04 -20.19
CA TYR A 2 -34.02 -9.53 -19.65
C TYR A 2 -34.12 -8.04 -19.93
N ASP A 3 -34.43 -7.25 -18.91
CA ASP A 3 -34.37 -5.80 -19.05
C ASP A 3 -32.92 -5.47 -19.44
N ASP A 4 -32.76 -4.67 -20.50
CA ASP A 4 -31.45 -4.19 -20.91
C ASP A 4 -30.77 -3.56 -19.68
N PRO A 5 -29.48 -3.83 -19.43
CA PRO A 5 -28.78 -3.21 -18.32
C PRO A 5 -28.94 -1.68 -18.43
N PRO A 6 -29.13 -0.97 -17.31
CA PRO A 6 -29.27 0.48 -17.33
C PRO A 6 -28.10 1.06 -18.13
N PRO A 7 -28.34 2.06 -19.00
CA PRO A 7 -27.32 2.55 -19.89
C PRO A 7 -26.12 2.99 -19.04
N MET A 8 -25.02 2.25 -19.19
CA MET A 8 -23.73 2.50 -18.55
C MET A 8 -23.15 3.77 -19.16
N THR A 9 -23.76 4.90 -18.83
CA THR A 9 -23.49 6.19 -19.48
C THR A 9 -22.11 6.72 -19.11
N LEU A 10 -21.50 6.19 -18.05
CA LEU A 10 -20.15 6.45 -17.60
C LEU A 10 -19.61 5.15 -17.00
N GLY A 11 -18.67 4.47 -17.66
CA GLY A 11 -17.90 3.32 -17.12
C GLY A 11 -16.97 3.71 -15.96
N LEU A 12 -17.44 4.58 -15.06
CA LEU A 12 -16.65 5.36 -14.11
C LEU A 12 -16.60 4.80 -12.69
N SER A 13 -17.41 3.78 -12.34
CA SER A 13 -17.49 3.35 -10.94
C SER A 13 -16.47 2.25 -10.61
N ASP A 14 -16.69 1.02 -11.06
CA ASP A 14 -15.92 -0.16 -10.64
C ASP A 14 -14.64 -0.32 -11.44
N GLU A 15 -14.77 -0.32 -12.77
CA GLU A 15 -13.65 -0.50 -13.69
C GLU A 15 -12.60 0.58 -13.50
N THR A 16 -13.01 1.81 -13.18
CA THR A 16 -12.09 2.93 -12.96
C THR A 16 -11.32 2.76 -11.64
N ALA A 17 -11.97 2.37 -10.55
CA ALA A 17 -11.30 2.16 -9.28
C ALA A 17 -10.30 0.98 -9.35
N GLU A 18 -10.72 -0.11 -10.00
CA GLU A 18 -9.89 -1.28 -10.24
C GLU A 18 -8.70 -0.94 -11.14
N MET A 19 -8.93 -0.23 -12.24
CA MET A 19 -7.88 0.22 -13.14
C MET A 19 -6.87 1.13 -12.43
N ILE A 20 -7.31 2.06 -11.59
CA ILE A 20 -6.40 2.96 -10.84
C ILE A 20 -5.51 2.14 -9.89
N ARG A 21 -6.11 1.22 -9.13
CA ARG A 21 -5.37 0.36 -8.19
C ARG A 21 -4.34 -0.50 -8.91
N LEU A 22 -4.75 -1.25 -9.93
CA LEU A 22 -3.85 -2.08 -10.72
C LEU A 22 -2.77 -1.26 -11.43
N SER A 23 -3.10 -0.04 -11.88
CA SER A 23 -2.12 0.87 -12.48
C SER A 23 -1.06 1.31 -11.47
N LEU A 24 -1.44 1.58 -10.21
CA LEU A 24 -0.49 1.93 -9.15
C LEU A 24 0.44 0.76 -8.82
N ALA A 25 -0.10 -0.46 -8.69
CA ALA A 25 0.70 -1.66 -8.47
C ALA A 25 1.66 -1.92 -9.65
N THR A 26 1.15 -1.81 -10.89
CA THR A 26 1.94 -1.98 -12.11
C THR A 26 3.04 -0.93 -12.20
N ALA A 27 2.74 0.34 -11.91
CA ALA A 27 3.73 1.40 -11.89
C ALA A 27 4.82 1.12 -10.85
N THR A 28 4.45 0.68 -9.64
CA THR A 28 5.40 0.31 -8.59
C THR A 28 6.41 -0.74 -9.06
N PHE A 29 5.92 -1.82 -9.69
CA PHE A 29 6.80 -2.85 -10.25
C PHE A 29 7.59 -2.37 -11.46
N ALA A 30 7.00 -1.53 -12.33
CA ALA A 30 7.71 -0.98 -13.48
C ALA A 30 8.89 -0.11 -13.03
N PHE A 31 8.70 0.76 -12.02
CA PHE A 31 9.80 1.54 -11.45
C PHE A 31 10.87 0.66 -10.79
N GLY A 32 10.47 -0.42 -10.11
CA GLY A 32 11.41 -1.41 -9.55
C GLY A 32 12.24 -2.10 -10.64
N LEU A 33 11.57 -2.65 -11.66
CA LEU A 33 12.23 -3.30 -12.79
C LEU A 33 13.20 -2.36 -13.52
N LEU A 34 12.77 -1.12 -13.78
CA LEU A 34 13.64 -0.13 -14.41
C LEU A 34 14.80 0.28 -13.49
N ALA A 35 14.59 0.35 -12.18
CA ALA A 35 15.65 0.60 -11.21
C ALA A 35 16.73 -0.49 -11.26
N ASP A 36 16.32 -1.76 -11.37
CA ASP A 36 17.22 -2.92 -11.45
C ASP A 36 17.97 -2.97 -12.78
N ILE A 37 17.26 -2.77 -13.90
CA ILE A 37 17.86 -2.77 -15.25
C ILE A 37 18.88 -1.64 -15.41
N PHE A 38 18.57 -0.44 -14.91
CA PHE A 38 19.41 0.75 -15.10
C PHE A 38 20.30 1.06 -13.89
N ALA A 39 20.28 0.23 -12.84
CA ALA A 39 20.98 0.48 -11.57
C ALA A 39 20.76 1.90 -11.03
N SER A 40 19.52 2.40 -11.09
CA SER A 40 19.19 3.82 -10.84
C SER A 40 18.61 4.05 -9.43
N PRO A 41 19.34 4.76 -8.54
CA PRO A 41 18.84 5.06 -7.20
C PRO A 41 17.57 5.92 -7.21
N ARG A 42 17.38 6.78 -8.23
CA ARG A 42 16.19 7.64 -8.33
C ARG A 42 14.94 6.83 -8.65
N LEU A 43 15.06 5.85 -9.56
CA LEU A 43 13.95 4.95 -9.88
C LEU A 43 13.61 4.06 -8.68
N PHE A 44 14.64 3.62 -7.95
CA PHE A 44 14.45 2.87 -6.71
C PHE A 44 13.73 3.68 -5.63
N LEU A 45 14.09 4.96 -5.44
CA LEU A 45 13.39 5.86 -4.54
C LEU A 45 11.93 6.08 -4.97
N ALA A 46 11.67 6.25 -6.26
CA ALA A 46 10.31 6.37 -6.78
C ALA A 46 9.49 5.10 -6.53
N LYS A 47 10.06 3.91 -6.80
CA LYS A 47 9.45 2.62 -6.46
C LYS A 47 9.09 2.54 -4.97
N ASN A 48 10.02 2.90 -4.09
CA ASN A 48 9.78 2.84 -2.65
C ASN A 48 8.69 3.83 -2.21
N ALA A 49 8.68 5.04 -2.78
CA ALA A 49 7.63 6.03 -2.51
C ALA A 49 6.25 5.56 -2.97
N LEU A 50 6.16 4.88 -4.12
CA LEU A 50 4.91 4.28 -4.59
C LEU A 50 4.48 3.10 -3.72
N SER A 51 5.43 2.27 -3.29
CA SER A 51 5.18 1.07 -2.47
C SER A 51 4.56 1.40 -1.12
N VAL A 52 4.88 2.58 -0.55
CA VAL A 52 4.30 3.11 0.69
C VAL A 52 2.77 3.20 0.62
N ALA A 53 2.22 3.53 -0.54
CA ALA A 53 0.78 3.60 -0.77
C ALA A 53 0.24 2.29 -1.36
N SER A 54 0.94 1.73 -2.35
CA SER A 54 0.44 0.61 -3.15
C SER A 54 0.29 -0.65 -2.32
N ALA A 55 1.29 -1.05 -1.53
CA ALA A 55 1.24 -2.34 -0.85
C ALA A 55 0.17 -2.39 0.25
N PRO A 56 0.04 -1.40 1.16
CA PRO A 56 -1.04 -1.43 2.15
C PRO A 56 -2.43 -1.35 1.51
N LEU A 57 -2.59 -0.55 0.46
CA LEU A 57 -3.86 -0.42 -0.27
C LEU A 57 -4.30 -1.74 -0.89
N GLU A 58 -3.37 -2.43 -1.54
CA GLU A 58 -3.61 -3.71 -2.19
C GLU A 58 -3.94 -4.81 -1.20
N VAL A 59 -3.21 -4.86 -0.07
CA VAL A 59 -3.53 -5.77 1.04
C VAL A 59 -4.91 -5.49 1.60
N LEU A 60 -5.28 -4.23 1.84
CA LEU A 60 -6.61 -3.88 2.34
C LEU A 60 -7.70 -4.34 1.38
N ILE A 61 -7.56 -4.03 0.09
CA ILE A 61 -8.59 -4.35 -0.92
C ILE A 61 -8.73 -5.85 -1.07
N SER A 62 -7.63 -6.60 -1.06
CA SER A 62 -7.67 -8.06 -1.04
C SER A 62 -8.44 -8.60 0.17
N LEU A 63 -8.13 -8.10 1.37
CA LEU A 63 -8.82 -8.51 2.60
C LEU A 63 -10.31 -8.18 2.57
N LEU A 64 -10.68 -6.96 2.16
CA LEU A 64 -12.07 -6.53 2.04
C LEU A 64 -12.83 -7.39 1.02
N TYR A 65 -12.26 -7.57 -0.17
CA TYR A 65 -12.89 -8.34 -1.23
C TYR A 65 -13.15 -9.79 -0.80
N TRP A 66 -12.12 -10.49 -0.32
CA TRP A 66 -12.24 -11.90 0.04
C TRP A 66 -13.08 -12.10 1.31
N SER A 67 -13.01 -11.20 2.28
CA SER A 67 -13.88 -11.29 3.47
C SER A 67 -15.35 -11.08 3.13
N LEU A 68 -15.69 -10.05 2.33
CA LEU A 68 -17.07 -9.81 1.91
C LEU A 68 -17.59 -10.96 1.04
N ARG A 69 -16.79 -11.41 0.07
CA ARG A 69 -17.18 -12.49 -0.85
C ARG A 69 -17.40 -13.82 -0.14
N THR A 70 -16.61 -14.13 0.90
CA THR A 70 -16.78 -15.38 1.67
C THR A 70 -18.01 -15.35 2.57
N ILE A 71 -18.45 -14.16 3.00
CA ILE A 71 -19.72 -13.97 3.72
C ILE A 71 -20.90 -14.08 2.77
N ASP A 72 -20.90 -13.27 1.72
CA ASP A 72 -21.94 -13.26 0.68
C ASP A 72 -21.39 -12.63 -0.62
N PRO A 73 -21.24 -13.41 -1.70
CA PRO A 73 -20.80 -12.90 -3.00
C PRO A 73 -21.66 -11.76 -3.56
N ALA A 74 -22.95 -11.70 -3.20
CA ALA A 74 -23.88 -10.67 -3.66
C ALA A 74 -23.53 -9.27 -3.11
N LEU A 75 -22.66 -9.17 -2.09
CA LEU A 75 -22.18 -7.90 -1.56
C LEU A 75 -21.20 -7.19 -2.50
N VAL A 76 -20.45 -7.97 -3.29
CA VAL A 76 -19.37 -7.48 -4.16
C VAL A 76 -19.61 -7.72 -5.65
N MET A 77 -20.54 -8.60 -6.01
CA MET A 77 -20.93 -8.84 -7.40
C MET A 77 -22.43 -8.63 -7.56
N PRO A 78 -22.86 -7.74 -8.48
CA PRO A 78 -24.28 -7.59 -8.77
C PRO A 78 -24.80 -8.81 -9.55
N GLU A 79 -26.08 -9.15 -9.35
CA GLU A 79 -26.70 -10.35 -9.96
C GLU A 79 -26.71 -10.35 -11.50
N TRP A 80 -26.67 -9.16 -12.11
CA TRP A 80 -26.64 -9.01 -13.56
C TRP A 80 -25.24 -9.25 -14.16
N ALA A 81 -24.18 -9.15 -13.36
CA ALA A 81 -22.81 -9.32 -13.85
C ALA A 81 -22.47 -10.82 -13.99
N PRO A 82 -21.81 -11.22 -15.09
CA PRO A 82 -21.36 -12.59 -15.22
C PRO A 82 -20.38 -12.93 -14.09
N PRO A 83 -20.46 -14.15 -13.52
CA PRO A 83 -19.55 -14.56 -12.46
C PRO A 83 -18.11 -14.53 -12.97
N LEU A 84 -17.22 -13.94 -12.17
CA LEU A 84 -15.81 -13.84 -12.52
C LEU A 84 -15.13 -15.21 -12.43
N ASP A 85 -14.37 -15.58 -13.45
CA ASP A 85 -13.53 -16.79 -13.39
C ASP A 85 -12.53 -16.68 -12.23
N MET A 86 -12.34 -17.76 -11.48
CA MET A 86 -11.50 -17.77 -10.29
C MET A 86 -10.06 -17.32 -10.57
N ARG A 87 -9.50 -17.61 -11.75
CA ARG A 87 -8.13 -17.18 -12.10
C ARG A 87 -8.08 -15.69 -12.34
N ALA A 88 -9.06 -15.14 -13.06
CA ALA A 88 -9.18 -13.70 -13.26
C ALA A 88 -9.34 -12.99 -11.92
N ASP A 89 -10.17 -13.54 -11.06
CA ASP A 89 -10.45 -13.02 -9.73
C ASP A 89 -9.23 -12.97 -8.80
N LEU A 90 -8.49 -14.09 -8.73
CA LEU A 90 -7.22 -14.14 -8.02
C LEU A 90 -6.22 -13.14 -8.61
N SER A 91 -6.18 -12.98 -9.93
CA SER A 91 -5.25 -12.06 -10.61
C SER A 91 -5.55 -10.60 -10.31
N PHE A 92 -6.82 -10.23 -10.13
CA PHE A 92 -7.22 -8.87 -9.80
C PHE A 92 -7.07 -8.59 -8.31
N HIS A 93 -7.51 -9.49 -7.43
CA HIS A 93 -7.67 -9.19 -6.01
C HIS A 93 -6.58 -9.77 -5.10
N ALA A 94 -5.99 -10.92 -5.45
CA ALA A 94 -5.02 -11.59 -4.57
C ALA A 94 -3.57 -11.37 -5.01
N VAL A 95 -3.29 -11.56 -6.31
CA VAL A 95 -1.92 -11.51 -6.84
C VAL A 95 -1.23 -10.18 -6.54
N PRO A 96 -1.81 -8.99 -6.84
CA PRO A 96 -1.14 -7.71 -6.61
C PRO A 96 -0.75 -7.50 -5.15
N ALA A 97 -1.64 -7.84 -4.21
CA ALA A 97 -1.38 -7.77 -2.78
C ALA A 97 -0.24 -8.70 -2.35
N ILE A 98 -0.24 -9.95 -2.82
CA ILE A 98 0.79 -10.93 -2.50
C ILE A 98 2.15 -10.49 -3.02
N VAL A 99 2.24 -10.10 -4.29
CA VAL A 99 3.54 -9.73 -4.89
C VAL A 99 4.09 -8.45 -4.29
N LEU A 100 3.24 -7.46 -3.99
CA LEU A 100 3.68 -6.22 -3.32
C LEU A 100 4.10 -6.51 -1.88
N ALA A 101 3.40 -7.38 -1.15
CA ALA A 101 3.81 -7.80 0.19
C ALA A 101 5.18 -8.52 0.17
N ILE A 102 5.43 -9.39 -0.81
CA ILE A 102 6.74 -10.04 -0.98
C ILE A 102 7.82 -9.00 -1.28
N ASP A 103 7.58 -8.10 -2.22
CA ASP A 103 8.52 -7.04 -2.57
C ASP A 103 8.84 -6.12 -1.38
N LEU A 104 7.83 -5.79 -0.58
CA LEU A 104 8.00 -5.11 0.71
C LEU A 104 8.95 -5.83 1.64
N LEU A 105 8.64 -7.09 1.92
CA LEU A 105 9.17 -7.80 3.07
C LEU A 105 10.59 -8.27 2.80
N PHE A 106 10.94 -8.52 1.54
CA PHE A 106 12.19 -9.16 1.17
C PHE A 106 13.05 -8.34 0.22
N LEU A 107 12.47 -7.42 -0.57
CA LEU A 107 13.18 -6.73 -1.66
C LEU A 107 13.30 -5.21 -1.44
N SER A 108 12.64 -4.68 -0.41
CA SER A 108 12.63 -3.25 -0.10
C SER A 108 13.47 -2.93 1.14
N PRO A 109 14.15 -1.77 1.18
CA PRO A 109 14.85 -1.33 2.37
C PRO A 109 13.85 -1.02 3.49
N PRO A 110 14.32 -0.90 4.74
CA PRO A 110 13.48 -0.46 5.84
C PRO A 110 12.84 0.87 5.49
N TRP A 111 11.53 0.93 5.66
CA TRP A 111 10.74 2.09 5.26
C TRP A 111 10.14 2.78 6.48
N THR A 112 10.53 4.04 6.68
CA THR A 112 9.99 4.88 7.74
C THR A 112 8.69 5.51 7.26
N ILE A 113 7.62 4.71 7.21
CA ILE A 113 6.28 5.30 7.18
C ILE A 113 5.95 5.71 8.60
N GLU A 114 5.98 7.02 8.83
CA GLU A 114 5.47 7.62 10.06
C GLU A 114 3.96 7.37 10.17
N ALA A 115 3.49 7.09 11.38
CA ALA A 115 2.09 6.71 11.60
C ALA A 115 1.10 7.79 11.14
N LEU A 116 1.47 9.07 11.30
CA LEU A 116 0.61 10.19 10.92
C LEU A 116 0.48 10.36 9.39
N PRO A 117 1.56 10.37 8.59
CA PRO A 117 1.46 10.28 7.13
C PRO A 117 0.69 9.05 6.61
N ALA A 118 0.88 7.86 7.20
CA ALA A 118 0.10 6.68 6.85
C ALA A 118 -1.40 6.87 7.07
N PHE A 119 -1.77 7.39 8.24
CA PHE A 119 -3.16 7.66 8.58
C PHE A 119 -3.76 8.74 7.66
N ALA A 120 -3.02 9.83 7.43
CA ALA A 120 -3.45 10.92 6.55
C ALA A 120 -3.70 10.40 5.13
N LEU A 121 -2.77 9.64 4.56
CA LEU A 121 -2.93 9.01 3.25
C LEU A 121 -4.17 8.11 3.22
N SER A 122 -4.34 7.25 4.23
CA SER A 122 -5.48 6.33 4.34
C SER A 122 -6.82 7.08 4.40
N ALA A 123 -6.90 8.13 5.23
CA ALA A 123 -8.09 8.94 5.39
C ALA A 123 -8.41 9.73 4.11
N THR A 124 -7.40 10.34 3.47
CA THR A 124 -7.59 11.05 2.21
C THR A 124 -8.07 10.13 1.11
N THR A 125 -7.48 8.94 0.96
CA THR A 125 -7.92 7.95 -0.04
C THR A 125 -9.34 7.47 0.22
N ALA A 126 -9.69 7.17 1.48
CA ALA A 126 -11.04 6.74 1.83
C ALA A 126 -12.08 7.83 1.52
N LEU A 127 -11.83 9.08 1.92
CA LEU A 127 -12.74 10.20 1.66
C LEU A 127 -12.85 10.53 0.18
N ALA A 128 -11.74 10.50 -0.56
CA ALA A 128 -11.73 10.73 -2.00
C ALA A 128 -12.53 9.65 -2.74
N TYR A 129 -12.35 8.39 -2.37
CA TYR A 129 -13.09 7.28 -2.97
C TYR A 129 -14.58 7.33 -2.58
N TYR A 130 -14.92 7.67 -1.35
CA TYR A 130 -16.32 7.88 -0.94
C TYR A 130 -17.00 8.96 -1.76
N ALA A 131 -16.37 10.13 -1.89
CA ALA A 131 -16.89 11.24 -2.70
C ALA A 131 -17.05 10.84 -4.17
N TRP A 132 -16.11 10.06 -4.72
CA TRP A 132 -16.18 9.53 -6.08
C TRP A 132 -17.36 8.56 -6.26
N VAL A 133 -17.56 7.64 -5.32
CA VAL A 133 -18.66 6.66 -5.34
C VAL A 133 -20.02 7.37 -5.29
N GLU A 134 -20.18 8.36 -4.41
CA GLU A 134 -21.41 9.16 -4.34
C GLU A 134 -21.65 9.97 -5.62
N LEU A 135 -20.59 10.52 -6.23
CA LEU A 135 -20.69 11.19 -7.53
C LEU A 135 -21.12 10.22 -8.63
N CYS A 136 -20.56 9.02 -8.68
CA CYS A 136 -20.94 7.98 -9.64
C CYS A 136 -22.41 7.61 -9.46
N HIS A 137 -22.84 7.35 -8.23
CA HIS A 137 -24.25 7.05 -7.92
C HIS A 137 -25.18 8.19 -8.35
N SER A 138 -24.82 9.46 -8.09
CA SER A 138 -25.62 10.63 -8.50
C SER A 138 -25.82 10.75 -10.01
N ARG A 139 -24.94 10.15 -10.82
CA ARG A 139 -25.00 10.19 -12.29
C ARG A 139 -25.56 8.93 -12.91
N ASN A 140 -25.20 7.78 -12.35
CA ASN A 140 -25.52 6.46 -12.90
C ASN A 140 -26.85 5.92 -12.33
N GLY A 141 -27.27 6.39 -11.15
CA GLY A 141 -28.47 5.92 -10.45
C GLY A 141 -28.33 4.57 -9.76
N PHE A 142 -27.12 4.01 -9.71
CA PHE A 142 -26.79 2.78 -8.98
C PHE A 142 -25.38 2.87 -8.41
N TYR A 143 -25.13 2.15 -7.31
CA TYR A 143 -23.79 2.03 -6.74
C TYR A 143 -22.93 0.95 -7.42
N PRO A 144 -21.60 1.14 -7.46
CA PRO A 144 -20.64 0.15 -7.95
C PRO A 144 -20.81 -1.26 -7.34
N TYR A 145 -20.93 -1.29 -6.01
CA TYR A 145 -21.13 -2.51 -5.25
C TYR A 145 -22.51 -2.54 -4.61
N PRO A 146 -23.26 -3.66 -4.70
CA PRO A 146 -24.58 -3.78 -4.08
C PRO A 146 -24.58 -3.52 -2.57
N LEU A 147 -23.46 -3.77 -1.87
CA LEU A 147 -23.30 -3.43 -0.45
C LEU A 147 -23.67 -1.98 -0.13
N PHE A 148 -23.34 -1.02 -1.02
CA PHE A 148 -23.63 0.39 -0.76
C PHE A 148 -25.13 0.69 -0.80
N GLU A 149 -25.91 0.02 -1.63
CA GLU A 149 -27.37 0.17 -1.65
C GLU A 149 -28.01 -0.30 -0.34
N GLN A 150 -27.43 -1.31 0.30
CA GLN A 150 -27.93 -1.88 1.55
C GLN A 150 -27.64 -1.00 2.79
N LEU A 151 -26.73 -0.03 2.65
CA LEU A 151 -26.31 0.84 3.75
C LEU A 151 -27.01 2.19 3.70
N SER A 152 -27.42 2.69 4.87
CA SER A 152 -27.81 4.09 5.00
C SER A 152 -26.62 5.03 4.75
N PRO A 153 -26.81 6.33 4.48
CA PRO A 153 -25.70 7.28 4.32
C PRO A 153 -24.72 7.26 5.51
N ALA A 154 -25.24 7.18 6.74
CA ALA A 154 -24.42 7.04 7.94
C ALA A 154 -23.67 5.69 7.96
N GLY A 155 -24.29 4.61 7.50
CA GLY A 155 -23.65 3.30 7.36
C GLY A 155 -22.50 3.31 6.35
N ARG A 156 -22.65 4.01 5.22
CA ARG A 156 -21.57 4.18 4.23
C ARG A 156 -20.40 4.97 4.80
N VAL A 157 -20.67 6.09 5.49
CA VAL A 157 -19.62 6.84 6.19
C VAL A 157 -18.90 5.96 7.20
N ALA A 158 -19.62 5.19 8.01
CA ALA A 158 -19.03 4.27 8.98
C ALA A 158 -18.17 3.19 8.30
N LEU A 159 -18.63 2.63 7.17
CA LEU A 159 -17.85 1.67 6.37
C LEU A 159 -16.52 2.28 5.91
N PHE A 160 -16.53 3.48 5.33
CA PHE A 160 -15.32 4.14 4.85
C PHE A 160 -14.36 4.54 5.97
N VAL A 161 -14.87 4.97 7.12
CA VAL A 161 -14.05 5.18 8.33
C VAL A 161 -13.43 3.86 8.79
N GLY A 162 -14.21 2.77 8.80
CA GLY A 162 -13.72 1.43 9.08
C GLY A 162 -12.59 1.00 8.13
N CYS A 163 -12.74 1.25 6.83
CA CYS A 163 -11.70 0.99 5.83
C CYS A 163 -10.43 1.81 6.08
N ALA A 164 -10.55 3.09 6.46
CA ALA A 164 -9.38 3.92 6.79
C ALA A 164 -8.63 3.37 8.02
N VAL A 165 -9.36 2.90 9.03
CA VAL A 165 -8.77 2.23 10.21
C VAL A 165 -8.12 0.91 9.80
N ALA A 166 -8.79 0.08 8.99
CA ALA A 166 -8.25 -1.18 8.51
C ALA A 166 -6.99 -0.98 7.65
N MET A 167 -6.91 0.09 6.86
CA MET A 167 -5.70 0.49 6.13
C MET A 167 -4.55 0.80 7.09
N ALA A 168 -4.81 1.59 8.12
CA ALA A 168 -3.80 1.96 9.11
C ALA A 168 -3.29 0.73 9.88
N LEU A 169 -4.20 -0.19 10.25
CA LEU A 169 -3.85 -1.47 10.86
C LEU A 169 -3.06 -2.37 9.91
N SER A 170 -3.42 -2.44 8.64
CA SER A 170 -2.67 -3.20 7.61
C SER A 170 -1.26 -2.65 7.45
N THR A 171 -1.12 -1.32 7.42
CA THR A 171 0.19 -0.64 7.36
C THR A 171 1.04 -0.95 8.60
N ALA A 172 0.46 -0.85 9.80
CA ALA A 172 1.15 -1.19 11.05
C ALA A 172 1.54 -2.67 11.11
N GLY A 173 0.65 -3.56 10.66
CA GLY A 173 0.88 -5.00 10.56
C GLY A 173 2.04 -5.32 9.61
N LEU A 174 2.04 -4.75 8.40
CA LEU A 174 3.14 -4.90 7.44
C LEU A 174 4.47 -4.40 8.01
N LYS A 175 4.47 -3.24 8.68
CA LYS A 175 5.68 -2.71 9.36
C LYS A 175 6.18 -3.67 10.46
N ARG A 176 5.28 -4.25 11.24
CA ARG A 176 5.61 -5.23 12.28
C ARG A 176 6.18 -6.52 11.69
N VAL A 177 5.55 -7.06 10.65
CA VAL A 177 6.02 -8.27 9.96
C VAL A 177 7.37 -8.01 9.31
N TYR A 178 7.57 -6.84 8.69
CA TYR A 178 8.86 -6.43 8.15
C TYR A 178 9.97 -6.48 9.21
N GLY A 179 9.75 -5.85 10.37
CA GLY A 179 10.73 -5.85 11.46
C GLY A 179 11.02 -7.25 12.00
N TRP A 180 10.01 -8.11 12.09
CA TRP A 180 10.19 -9.51 12.49
C TRP A 180 11.00 -10.32 11.48
N VAL A 181 10.71 -10.17 10.17
CA VAL A 181 11.38 -10.91 9.09
C VAL A 181 12.83 -10.44 8.88
N ASN A 182 13.09 -9.13 9.00
CA ASN A 182 14.38 -8.52 8.69
C ASN A 182 15.26 -8.28 9.93
N GLY A 183 14.80 -8.64 11.12
CA GLY A 183 15.55 -8.43 12.37
C GLY A 183 15.71 -6.96 12.79
N ALA A 184 14.99 -6.04 12.13
CA ALA A 184 14.97 -4.63 12.51
C ALA A 184 14.12 -4.45 13.77
N THR A 185 14.73 -4.10 14.90
CA THR A 185 13.99 -3.71 16.10
C THR A 185 13.24 -2.42 15.80
N VAL A 186 11.92 -2.43 16.01
CA VAL A 186 11.05 -1.26 15.88
C VAL A 186 11.58 -0.17 16.81
N GLY A 187 12.38 0.75 16.28
CA GLY A 187 12.98 1.87 17.01
C GLY A 187 14.48 2.14 16.79
N GLU A 188 15.26 1.26 16.15
CA GLU A 188 16.72 1.50 15.97
C GLU A 188 17.10 2.10 14.59
N ASP A 189 16.26 1.97 13.57
CA ASP A 189 16.53 2.50 12.22
C ASP A 189 15.82 3.84 11.94
N GLU A 190 15.71 4.71 12.95
CA GLU A 190 15.47 6.15 12.74
C GLU A 190 16.75 6.89 12.26
N GLU A 191 17.76 6.16 11.79
CA GLU A 191 18.90 6.78 11.10
C GLU A 191 18.47 7.28 9.71
N ARG A 192 18.16 8.58 9.71
CA ARG A 192 17.98 9.49 8.58
C ARG A 192 18.78 9.09 7.33
N PRO A 193 18.22 9.27 6.12
CA PRO A 193 18.98 9.10 4.88
C PRO A 193 20.11 10.15 4.83
N GLY A 194 21.34 9.75 5.15
CA GLY A 194 22.51 10.63 5.09
C GLY A 194 23.59 10.47 6.17
N SER A 195 23.56 9.46 7.05
CA SER A 195 24.69 9.21 7.97
C SER A 195 25.88 8.62 7.21
N VAL A 196 26.67 9.48 6.57
CA VAL A 196 28.04 9.13 6.18
C VAL A 196 28.80 8.89 7.47
N LYS A 197 29.06 7.63 7.81
CA LYS A 197 29.97 7.26 8.91
C LYS A 197 31.40 7.59 8.47
N GLY A 198 31.75 8.86 8.57
CA GLY A 198 33.05 9.41 8.23
C GLY A 198 33.73 9.97 9.47
N LYS A 199 34.83 9.32 9.85
CA LYS A 199 35.86 9.72 10.84
C LYS A 199 35.51 9.49 12.31
N GLU A 200 36.12 8.45 12.89
CA GLU A 200 37.17 8.61 13.91
C GLU A 200 37.97 7.30 14.02
N GLU A 201 38.92 7.09 13.12
CA GLU A 201 40.00 6.12 13.32
C GLU A 201 41.28 6.72 12.75
N TYR A 202 41.83 7.75 13.40
CA TYR A 202 43.22 8.19 13.20
C TYR A 202 43.65 9.19 14.30
N LYS A 203 43.54 8.79 15.57
CA LYS A 203 44.25 9.44 16.69
C LYS A 203 44.70 8.37 17.68
N GLY A 204 45.62 7.52 17.25
CA GLY A 204 46.16 6.45 18.08
C GLY A 204 47.56 5.99 17.70
N VAL A 205 48.31 6.77 16.93
CA VAL A 205 49.72 6.50 16.62
C VAL A 205 50.42 7.85 16.55
N TRP A 206 51.38 8.07 17.44
CA TRP A 206 52.19 9.29 17.70
C TRP A 206 51.84 10.03 18.99
N GLY A 207 52.45 9.56 20.09
CA GLY A 207 52.59 10.34 21.31
C GLY A 207 52.79 9.52 22.56
N SER A 208 53.90 8.76 22.68
CA SER A 208 54.47 8.43 23.99
C SER A 208 55.91 7.93 23.89
N GLY A 209 56.83 8.67 24.54
CA GLY A 209 57.93 8.06 25.27
C GLY A 209 59.32 8.07 24.62
N MET A 210 59.90 9.26 24.34
CA MET A 210 61.36 9.39 24.38
C MET A 210 61.80 9.34 25.85
N SER A 211 62.43 8.24 26.24
CA SER A 211 63.19 8.10 27.48
C SER A 211 64.67 8.38 27.15
N ALA A 212 65.27 9.39 27.79
CA ALA A 212 66.71 9.60 27.76
C ALA A 212 67.20 10.38 28.99
N GLY A 213 68.16 9.76 29.71
CA GLY A 213 69.17 10.39 30.56
C GLY A 213 68.68 10.88 31.95
N GLY A 214 69.12 10.35 33.09
CA GLY A 214 70.48 9.88 33.40
C GLY A 214 71.34 11.05 33.84
N GLY A 215 71.26 11.43 35.12
CA GLY A 215 72.11 12.47 35.72
C GLY A 215 72.37 12.13 37.18
N ARG A 216 73.64 11.85 37.48
CA ARG A 216 74.22 11.90 38.82
C ARG A 216 74.38 13.35 39.27
#